data_AF-A0A2V7HY97-F1
#
_entry.id   AF-A0A2V7HY97-F1
#
_cell.length_a   1.000
_cell.length_b   1.000
_cell.length_c   1.000
_cell.angle_alpha   90.00
_cell.angle_beta   90.00
_cell.angle_gamma   90.00
#
_symmetry.space_group_name_H-M   'P 1'
#
loop_
_entity.id
_entity.type
_entity.pdbx_description
1 polymer ?
#
loop_
_entity_poly.entity_id
_entity_poly.type
_entity_poly.pdbx_seq_one_letter_code
_entity_poly.pdbx_strand_id
1 'polypeptide(L)'
;MRTTLTLDPDVARMIEEEVHRLRKPLKQVVNDALRRGLAPPGGRAPVRRYRVRPHAARLLPGLDRGKLNALVDDLEDRVLVDR
;
A
#
# COMPACT_ATOMS: atom_id res chain seq x y z
N MET A 1 32.90 -6.61 4.21
CA MET A 1 33.81 -7.30 3.28
C MET A 1 34.03 -6.42 2.04
N ARG A 2 35.24 -6.46 1.46
CA ARG A 2 35.55 -5.84 0.16
C ARG A 2 35.65 -6.95 -0.87
N THR A 3 34.88 -6.84 -1.94
CA THR A 3 34.81 -7.82 -3.02
C THR A 3 34.76 -7.07 -4.35
N THR A 4 35.43 -7.61 -5.36
CA THR A 4 35.30 -7.16 -6.75
C THR A 4 34.35 -8.09 -7.45
N LEU A 5 33.31 -7.54 -8.09
CA LEU A 5 32.29 -8.30 -8.80
C LEU A 5 32.25 -7.80 -10.24
N THR A 6 32.25 -8.73 -11.19
CA THR A 6 31.94 -8.42 -12.59
C THR A 6 30.42 -8.43 -12.74
N LEU A 7 29.85 -7.38 -13.34
CA LEU A 7 28.42 -7.26 -13.58
C LEU A 7 28.14 -7.35 -15.08
N ASP A 8 27.07 -8.05 -15.44
CA ASP A 8 26.58 -8.04 -16.81
C ASP A 8 26.11 -6.62 -17.19
N PRO A 9 26.20 -6.22 -18.47
CA PRO A 9 25.90 -4.84 -18.90
C PRO A 9 24.48 -4.37 -18.54
N ASP A 10 23.51 -5.27 -18.58
CA ASP A 10 22.12 -5.01 -18.19
C ASP A 10 21.99 -4.78 -16.68
N VAL A 11 22.64 -5.60 -15.86
CA VAL A 11 22.66 -5.46 -14.39
C VAL A 11 23.34 -4.14 -13.98
N ALA A 12 24.44 -3.77 -14.63
CA ALA A 12 25.12 -2.50 -14.38
C ALA A 12 24.18 -1.31 -14.65
N ARG A 13 23.49 -1.31 -15.80
CA ARG A 13 22.50 -0.28 -16.16
C ARG A 13 21.35 -0.22 -15.15
N MET A 14 20.81 -1.36 -14.72
CA MET A 14 19.75 -1.41 -13.71
C MET A 14 20.20 -0.78 -12.39
N ILE A 15 21.44 -1.03 -11.97
CA ILE A 15 21.98 -0.44 -10.74
C ILE A 15 22.17 1.07 -10.89
N GLU A 16 22.66 1.56 -12.03
CA GLU A 16 22.80 2.99 -12.30
C GLU A 16 21.44 3.73 -12.26
N GLU A 17 20.43 3.17 -12.94
CA GLU A 17 19.06 3.70 -12.91
C GLU A 17 18.51 3.76 -11.47
N GLU A 18 18.75 2.72 -10.69
CA GLU A 18 18.32 2.63 -9.28
C GLU A 18 19.03 3.65 -8.39
N VAL A 19 20.34 3.86 -8.59
CA VAL A 19 21.13 4.89 -7.90
C VAL A 19 20.56 6.28 -8.18
N HIS A 20 20.27 6.58 -9.45
CA HIS A 20 19.66 7.85 -9.84
C HIS A 20 18.27 8.02 -9.25
N ARG A 21 17.43 6.98 -9.28
CA ARG A 21 16.05 7.04 -8.78
C ARG A 21 15.99 7.24 -7.26
N LEU A 22 16.83 6.53 -6.51
CA LEU A 22 16.82 6.56 -5.04
C LEU A 22 17.69 7.68 -4.45
N ARG A 23 18.56 8.30 -5.26
CA ARG A 23 19.60 9.25 -4.81
C ARG A 23 20.43 8.69 -3.65
N LYS A 24 20.79 7.41 -3.73
CA LYS A 24 21.58 6.69 -2.73
C LYS A 24 22.94 6.27 -3.30
N PRO A 25 23.99 6.18 -2.49
CA PRO A 25 25.29 5.68 -2.93
C PRO A 25 25.20 4.27 -3.52
N LEU A 26 26.00 4.00 -4.56
CA LEU A 26 26.09 2.69 -5.25
C LEU A 26 26.17 1.50 -4.28
N LYS A 27 27.04 1.61 -3.27
CA LYS A 27 27.20 0.58 -2.23
C LYS A 27 25.90 0.26 -1.50
N GLN A 28 25.09 1.26 -1.17
CA GLN A 28 23.82 1.04 -0.49
C GLN A 28 22.83 0.34 -1.41
N VAL A 29 22.70 0.83 -2.65
CA VAL A 29 21.82 0.26 -3.66
C VAL A 29 22.15 -1.21 -3.93
N VAL A 30 23.43 -1.53 -4.16
CA VAL A 30 23.89 -2.91 -4.41
C VAL A 30 23.60 -3.81 -3.22
N ASN A 31 23.94 -3.38 -1.99
CA ASN A 31 23.69 -4.21 -0.81
C ASN A 31 22.19 -4.41 -0.55
N ASP A 32 21.35 -3.40 -0.75
CA ASP A 32 19.91 -3.52 -0.55
C ASP A 32 19.28 -4.42 -1.62
N ALA A 33 19.73 -4.35 -2.86
CA ALA A 33 19.32 -5.26 -3.92
C ALA A 33 19.72 -6.71 -3.59
N LEU A 34 20.97 -6.95 -3.18
CA LEU A 34 21.44 -8.28 -2.78
C LEU A 34 20.68 -8.82 -1.57
N ARG A 35 20.41 -8.00 -0.55
CA ARG A 35 19.60 -8.41 0.61
C ARG A 35 18.19 -8.82 0.19
N ARG A 36 17.55 -8.09 -0.72
CA ARG A 36 16.23 -8.46 -1.24
C ARG A 36 16.26 -9.75 -2.05
N GLY A 37 17.30 -9.96 -2.86
CA GLY A 37 17.43 -11.15 -3.72
C GLY A 37 17.89 -12.41 -2.98
N LEU A 38 18.70 -12.25 -1.92
CA LEU A 38 19.23 -13.34 -1.10
C LEU A 38 18.45 -13.53 0.20
N ALA A 39 17.44 -12.70 0.47
CA ALA A 39 16.50 -12.99 1.53
C ALA A 39 16.01 -14.41 1.31
N PRO A 40 15.95 -15.26 2.36
CA PRO A 40 15.25 -16.53 2.25
C PRO A 40 13.90 -16.27 1.59
N PRO A 41 13.32 -17.22 0.85
CA PRO A 41 11.90 -17.20 0.56
C PRO A 41 11.16 -17.31 1.91
N GLY A 42 11.19 -16.24 2.69
CA GLY A 42 10.40 -16.02 3.88
C GLY A 42 9.01 -16.03 3.32
N GLY A 43 8.35 -17.17 3.51
CA GLY A 43 7.00 -17.42 3.08
C GLY A 43 6.25 -16.14 3.37
N ARG A 44 5.83 -15.46 2.29
CA ARG A 44 4.85 -14.39 2.37
C ARG A 44 3.75 -15.05 3.19
N ALA A 45 3.66 -14.75 4.49
CA ALA A 45 2.71 -15.41 5.37
C ALA A 45 1.40 -15.32 4.61
N PRO A 46 0.77 -16.46 4.26
CA PRO A 46 -0.23 -16.49 3.20
C PRO A 46 -1.17 -15.36 3.48
N VAL A 47 -1.13 -14.31 2.64
CA VAL A 47 -1.87 -13.08 2.90
C VAL A 47 -3.30 -13.57 2.91
N ARG A 48 -3.88 -13.65 4.11
CA ARG A 48 -5.20 -14.24 4.28
C ARG A 48 -6.09 -13.40 3.38
N ARG A 49 -6.67 -14.02 2.35
CA ARG A 49 -7.52 -13.30 1.41
C ARG A 49 -8.53 -12.52 2.23
N TYR A 50 -8.63 -11.22 1.95
CA TYR A 50 -9.63 -10.38 2.57
C TYR A 50 -11.01 -11.04 2.39
N ARG A 51 -11.71 -11.29 3.49
CA ARG A 51 -13.07 -11.84 3.49
C ARG A 51 -13.95 -10.88 4.27
N VAL A 52 -14.92 -10.29 3.60
CA VAL A 52 -16.00 -9.53 4.26
C VAL A 52 -17.16 -10.47 4.57
N ARG A 53 -17.76 -10.34 5.75
CA ARG A 53 -19.08 -10.90 6.05
C ARG A 53 -20.10 -9.78 5.84
N PRO A 54 -20.85 -9.76 4.72
CA PRO A 54 -21.79 -8.69 4.47
C PRO A 54 -22.94 -8.75 5.49
N HIS A 55 -23.35 -7.58 5.99
CA HIS A 55 -24.56 -7.46 6.80
C HIS A 55 -25.75 -7.22 5.88
N ALA A 56 -26.75 -8.12 5.93
CA ALA A 56 -27.98 -7.93 5.18
C ALA A 56 -28.87 -6.90 5.89
N ALA A 57 -28.84 -5.65 5.42
CA ALA A 57 -29.74 -4.59 5.86
C ALA A 57 -30.55 -4.02 4.70
N ARG A 58 -31.70 -3.42 5.02
CA ARG A 58 -32.46 -2.55 4.13
C ARG A 58 -32.39 -1.12 4.68
N LEU A 59 -32.51 -0.14 3.80
CA LEU A 59 -32.68 1.24 4.24
C LEU A 59 -34.03 1.40 4.93
N LEU A 60 -34.06 2.29 5.92
CA LEU A 60 -35.32 2.71 6.54
C LEU A 60 -36.23 3.38 5.50
N PRO A 61 -37.56 3.27 5.64
CA PRO A 61 -38.51 4.00 4.81
C PRO A 61 -38.20 5.50 4.80
N GLY A 62 -38.30 6.13 3.64
CA GLY A 62 -37.99 7.55 3.47
C GLY A 62 -36.52 7.88 3.22
N LEU A 63 -35.60 6.92 3.36
CA LEU A 63 -34.19 7.12 3.01
C LEU A 63 -33.93 6.80 1.53
N ASP A 64 -33.43 7.80 0.81
CA ASP A 64 -33.01 7.67 -0.58
C ASP A 64 -31.51 7.35 -0.67
N ARG A 65 -31.18 6.22 -1.31
CA ARG A 65 -29.80 5.75 -1.54
C ARG A 65 -28.95 6.78 -2.29
N GLY A 66 -29.57 7.54 -3.20
CA GLY A 66 -28.89 8.55 -4.01
C GLY A 66 -28.69 9.89 -3.30
N LYS A 67 -29.30 10.07 -2.12
CA LYS A 67 -29.29 11.35 -1.38
C LYS A 67 -28.87 11.20 0.08
N LEU A 68 -27.91 10.33 0.35
CA LEU A 68 -27.41 10.12 1.71
C LEU A 68 -26.78 11.39 2.33
N ASN A 69 -26.33 12.35 1.53
CA ASN A 69 -25.85 13.64 2.06
C ASN A 69 -26.96 14.41 2.78
N ALA A 70 -28.20 14.36 2.29
CA ALA A 70 -29.32 15.03 2.96
C ALA A 70 -29.66 14.38 4.32
N LEU A 71 -29.39 13.07 4.47
CA LEU A 71 -29.47 12.42 5.77
C LEU A 71 -28.37 12.91 6.72
N VAL A 72 -27.17 13.19 6.21
CA VAL A 72 -26.10 13.79 7.02
C VAL A 72 -26.54 15.16 7.51
N ASP A 73 -27.04 16.02 6.63
CA ASP A 73 -27.53 17.36 6.97
C ASP A 73 -28.62 17.32 8.07
N ASP A 74 -29.64 16.45 7.92
CA ASP A 74 -30.72 16.28 8.92
C ASP A 74 -30.19 15.77 10.28
N LEU A 75 -29.18 14.90 10.28
CA LEU A 75 -28.57 14.43 11.52
C LEU A 75 -27.75 15.53 12.21
N GLU A 76 -27.05 16.38 11.44
CA GLU A 76 -26.31 17.52 11.97
C GLU A 76 -27.27 18.56 12.59
N ASP A 77 -28.36 18.89 11.89
CA ASP A 77 -29.38 19.81 12.38
C ASP A 77 -30.03 19.33 13.69
N ARG A 78 -30.35 18.03 13.79
CA ARG A 78 -30.92 17.45 15.02
C ARG A 78 -30.00 17.56 16.23
N VAL A 79 -28.69 17.36 16.03
CA VAL A 79 -27.69 17.49 17.11
C VAL A 79 -27.58 18.95 17.60
N LEU A 80 -27.85 19.93 16.73
CA LEU A 80 -27.84 21.34 17.09
C LEU A 80 -29.11 21.79 17.81
N VAL A 81 -30.27 21.20 17.48
CA VAL A 81 -31.56 21.53 18.10
C VAL A 81 -31.73 20.91 19.49
N ASP A 82 -31.08 19.77 19.77
CA ASP A 82 -31.15 19.05 21.05
C ASP A 82 -30.16 19.58 22.11
N ARG A 83 -29.59 20.78 21.90
CA ARG A 83 -28.69 21.51 22.82
C ARG A 83 -29.35 22.78 23.35
#